data_AF-A0A2H0S280-F1
#
_entry.id   AF-A0A2H0S280-F1
#
_cell.length_a   1.000
_cell.length_b   1.000
_cell.length_c   1.000
_cell.angle_alpha   90.00
_cell.angle_beta   90.00
_cell.angle_gamma   90.00
#
_symmetry.space_group_name_H-M   'P 1'
#
loop_
_entity.id
_entity.type
_entity.pdbx_description
1 polymer ?
#
loop_
_entity_poly.entity_id
_entity_poly.type
_entity_poly.pdbx_seq_one_letter_code
_entity_poly.pdbx_strand_id
1 'polypeptide(L)'
;MGLGKMRDMYRLQRDAKKVKKQLKSVHVEAEGRYVRVVTNAEQEVLSIEVVNQAPSHEELCTDIVDCINRCMKKAQAFAADKMKDVMGELGLSGS
;
A
#
# COMPACT_ATOMS: atom_id res chain seq x y z
N MET A 1 12.15 -29.92 -14.06
CA MET A 1 12.35 -28.45 -13.94
C MET A 1 13.80 -28.14 -14.25
N GLY A 2 14.11 -27.20 -15.16
CA GLY A 2 15.49 -26.82 -15.48
C GLY A 2 16.10 -25.86 -14.44
N LEU A 3 17.43 -25.87 -14.30
CA LEU A 3 18.20 -25.00 -13.39
C LEU A 3 17.90 -23.50 -13.56
N GLY A 4 17.67 -23.04 -14.80
CA GLY A 4 17.30 -21.65 -15.08
C GLY A 4 15.99 -21.24 -14.40
N LYS A 5 14.93 -22.04 -14.56
CA LYS A 5 13.61 -21.78 -13.96
C LYS A 5 13.66 -21.75 -12.43
N MET A 6 14.49 -22.60 -11.81
CA MET A 6 14.68 -22.58 -10.35
C MET A 6 15.36 -21.29 -9.90
N ARG A 7 16.43 -20.86 -10.60
CA ARG A 7 17.14 -19.61 -10.28
C ARG A 7 16.23 -18.38 -10.38
N ASP A 8 15.38 -18.32 -11.40
CA ASP A 8 14.47 -17.20 -11.60
C ASP A 8 13.37 -17.17 -10.52
N MET A 9 12.85 -18.34 -10.13
CA MET A 9 11.90 -18.46 -9.02
C MET A 9 12.51 -18.01 -7.68
N TYR A 10 13.77 -18.35 -7.40
CA TYR A 10 14.48 -17.88 -6.20
C TYR A 10 14.66 -16.36 -6.18
N ARG A 11 14.98 -15.75 -7.34
CA ARG A 11 15.09 -14.28 -7.46
C ARG A 11 13.74 -13.62 -7.20
N LEU A 12 12.69 -14.06 -7.89
CA LEU A 12 11.33 -13.56 -7.68
C LEU A 12 10.89 -13.65 -6.22
N GLN A 13 11.13 -14.78 -5.54
CA GLN A 13 10.79 -14.95 -4.13
C GLN A 13 11.53 -13.96 -3.23
N ARG A 14 12.84 -13.76 -3.48
CA ARG A 14 13.66 -12.79 -2.74
C ARG A 14 13.14 -11.37 -2.94
N ASP A 15 12.84 -10.98 -4.17
CA ASP A 15 12.44 -9.61 -4.48
C ASP A 15 11.02 -9.31 -4.02
N ALA A 16 10.10 -10.29 -4.11
CA ALA A 16 8.79 -10.20 -3.49
C ALA A 16 8.88 -9.97 -1.97
N LYS A 17 9.79 -10.66 -1.27
CA LYS A 17 10.02 -10.43 0.18
C LYS A 17 10.55 -9.02 0.46
N LYS A 18 11.42 -8.47 -0.39
CA LYS A 18 11.91 -7.09 -0.24
C LYS A 18 10.80 -6.07 -0.43
N VAL A 19 10.01 -6.20 -1.50
CA VAL A 19 8.86 -5.32 -1.77
C VAL A 19 7.89 -5.38 -0.59
N LYS A 20 7.55 -6.58 -0.13
CA LYS A 20 6.70 -6.76 1.05
C LYS A 20 7.20 -5.97 2.25
N LYS A 21 8.49 -6.07 2.58
CA LYS A 21 9.10 -5.32 3.67
C LYS A 21 9.02 -3.79 3.47
N GLN A 22 9.22 -3.32 2.24
CA GLN A 22 9.10 -1.90 1.90
C GLN A 22 7.65 -1.41 2.07
N LEU A 23 6.68 -2.15 1.57
CA LEU A 23 5.26 -1.80 1.67
C LEU A 23 4.81 -1.65 3.14
N LYS A 24 5.28 -2.53 4.03
CA LYS A 24 4.99 -2.41 5.47
C LYS A 24 5.56 -1.16 6.11
N SER A 25 6.75 -0.72 5.68
CA SER A 25 7.45 0.41 6.29
C SER A 25 6.94 1.77 5.83
N VAL A 26 6.21 1.82 4.72
CA VAL A 26 5.71 3.09 4.16
C VAL A 26 4.34 3.36 4.74
N HIS A 27 4.24 4.45 5.50
CA HIS A 27 2.97 4.96 5.99
C HIS A 27 2.36 5.94 5.00
N VAL A 28 1.04 5.86 4.88
CA VAL A 28 0.21 6.66 4.01
C VAL A 28 -0.87 7.28 4.86
N GLU A 29 -1.02 8.58 4.76
CA GLU A 29 -1.95 9.35 5.57
C GLU A 29 -2.99 10.05 4.71
N ALA A 30 -4.21 10.11 5.22
CA ALA A 30 -5.27 10.96 4.73
C ALA A 30 -6.00 11.61 5.91
N GLU A 31 -6.08 12.93 5.87
CA GLU A 31 -6.87 13.72 6.82
C GLU A 31 -8.15 14.17 6.13
N GLY A 32 -9.26 13.94 6.80
CA GLY A 32 -10.60 14.39 6.46
C GLY A 32 -11.00 15.58 7.31
N ARG A 33 -12.30 15.82 7.40
CA ARG A 33 -12.84 16.92 8.23
C ARG A 33 -12.84 16.58 9.71
N TYR A 34 -13.08 15.31 10.04
CA TYR A 34 -13.32 14.82 11.39
C TYR A 34 -12.31 13.76 11.82
N VAL A 35 -11.70 13.04 10.88
CA VAL A 35 -10.69 12.02 11.19
C VAL A 35 -9.40 12.17 10.40
N ARG A 36 -8.31 11.66 10.99
CA ARG A 36 -7.06 11.35 10.31
C ARG A 36 -6.88 9.83 10.29
N VAL A 37 -6.58 9.28 9.12
CA VAL A 37 -6.35 7.84 8.93
C VAL A 37 -4.92 7.62 8.46
N VAL A 38 -4.22 6.69 9.10
CA VAL A 38 -2.90 6.22 8.68
C VAL A 38 -2.99 4.74 8.31
N THR A 39 -2.50 4.38 7.13
CA THR A 39 -2.33 3.00 6.69
C THR A 39 -0.87 2.75 6.35
N ASN A 40 -0.45 1.49 6.25
CA ASN A 40 0.76 1.18 5.49
C ASN A 40 0.46 0.99 4.00
N ALA A 41 1.49 0.85 3.17
CA ALA A 41 1.33 0.59 1.74
C ALA A 41 0.95 -0.89 1.43
N GLU A 42 0.91 -1.77 2.43
CA GLU A 42 0.24 -3.09 2.32
C GLU A 42 -1.28 -3.00 2.54
N GLN A 43 -1.84 -1.79 2.67
CA GLN A 43 -3.26 -1.55 2.90
C GLN A 43 -3.77 -1.97 4.29
N GLU A 44 -2.88 -2.07 5.28
CA GLU A 44 -3.25 -2.26 6.69
C GLU A 44 -3.55 -0.91 7.33
N VAL A 45 -4.71 -0.76 7.98
CA VAL A 45 -5.05 0.45 8.76
C VAL A 45 -4.29 0.41 10.09
N LEU A 46 -3.45 1.41 10.33
CA LEU A 46 -2.61 1.52 11.53
C LEU A 46 -3.26 2.39 12.60
N SER A 47 -3.90 3.49 12.19
CA SER A 47 -4.64 4.35 13.12
C SER A 47 -5.80 5.07 12.43
N ILE A 48 -6.80 5.38 13.24
CA ILE A 48 -7.88 6.32 12.93
C ILE A 48 -8.00 7.22 14.16
N GLU A 49 -7.78 8.51 13.98
CA GLU A 49 -7.80 9.50 15.04
C GLU A 49 -8.92 10.51 14.75
N VAL A 50 -9.76 10.80 15.74
CA VAL A 50 -10.75 11.87 15.64
C VAL A 50 -10.04 13.19 15.88
N VAL A 51 -10.01 14.06 14.87
CA VAL A 51 -9.37 15.38 14.93
C VAL A 51 -10.37 16.51 15.18
N ASN A 52 -11.65 16.32 14.84
CA ASN A 52 -12.73 17.26 15.13
C ASN A 52 -14.03 16.51 15.45
N GLN A 53 -14.94 17.16 16.19
CA GLN A 53 -16.26 16.62 16.47
C GLN A 53 -17.13 16.65 15.20
N ALA A 54 -17.66 15.49 14.81
CA ALA A 54 -18.64 15.40 13.73
C ALA A 54 -20.04 15.80 14.21
N PRO A 55 -20.88 16.43 13.36
CA PRO A 55 -22.27 16.77 13.70
C PRO A 55 -23.15 15.53 13.95
N SER A 56 -22.82 14.41 13.31
CA SER A 56 -23.52 13.13 13.49
C SER A 56 -22.57 11.95 13.26
N HIS A 57 -23.01 10.75 13.66
CA HIS A 57 -22.25 9.52 13.41
C HIS A 57 -22.15 9.20 11.91
N GLU A 58 -23.19 9.51 11.13
CA GLU A 58 -23.22 9.29 9.68
C GLU A 58 -22.16 10.13 8.96
N GLU A 59 -21.99 11.39 9.36
CA GLU A 59 -20.94 12.25 8.83
C GLU A 59 -19.54 11.76 9.19
N LEU A 60 -19.35 11.30 10.43
CA LEU A 60 -18.08 10.70 10.87
C LEU A 60 -17.74 9.45 10.05
N CYS A 61 -18.71 8.54 9.89
CA CYS A 61 -18.55 7.33 9.09
C CYS A 61 -18.23 7.65 7.63
N THR A 62 -18.88 8.66 7.05
CA THR A 62 -18.62 9.11 5.68
C THR A 62 -17.18 9.61 5.52
N ASP A 63 -16.70 10.42 6.47
CA ASP A 63 -15.34 10.96 6.45
C ASP A 63 -14.27 9.87 6.67
N ILE A 64 -14.54 8.88 7.53
CA ILE A 64 -13.69 7.68 7.70
C ILE A 64 -13.57 6.91 6.39
N VAL A 65 -14.70 6.62 5.73
CA VAL A 65 -14.71 5.87 4.46
C VAL A 65 -13.91 6.62 3.38
N ASP A 66 -14.09 7.94 3.28
CA ASP A 66 -13.35 8.76 2.34
C ASP A 66 -11.84 8.74 2.61
N CYS A 67 -11.42 8.92 3.88
CA CYS A 67 -10.02 8.88 4.27
C CYS A 67 -9.37 7.53 3.98
N ILE A 68 -10.04 6.42 4.35
CA ILE A 68 -9.56 5.07 4.06
C ILE A 68 -9.39 4.89 2.55
N ASN A 69 -10.39 5.26 1.73
CA ASN A 69 -10.30 5.14 0.28
C ASN A 69 -9.15 5.96 -0.32
N ARG A 70 -8.90 7.16 0.21
CA ARG A 70 -7.74 7.99 -0.20
C ARG A 70 -6.42 7.30 0.16
N CYS A 71 -6.30 6.75 1.36
CA CYS A 71 -5.12 5.96 1.76
C CYS A 71 -4.93 4.72 0.88
N MET A 72 -6.00 3.97 0.59
CA MET A 72 -5.96 2.79 -0.27
C MET A 72 -5.45 3.11 -1.68
N LYS A 73 -5.95 4.19 -2.30
CA LYS A 73 -5.50 4.64 -3.64
C LYS A 73 -4.02 4.99 -3.64
N LYS A 74 -3.54 5.70 -2.61
CA LYS A 74 -2.12 6.05 -2.44
C LYS A 74 -1.24 4.80 -2.23
N ALA A 75 -1.69 3.86 -1.39
CA ALA A 75 -1.01 2.59 -1.15
C ALA A 75 -0.90 1.75 -2.43
N GLN A 76 -1.99 1.65 -3.21
CA GLN A 76 -2.00 0.95 -4.50
C GLN A 76 -1.06 1.57 -5.52
N ALA A 77 -1.02 2.91 -5.61
CA ALA A 77 -0.10 3.61 -6.49
C ALA A 77 1.36 3.31 -6.12
N PHE A 78 1.68 3.32 -4.83
CA PHE A 78 3.01 2.96 -4.33
C PHE A 78 3.37 1.49 -4.62
N ALA A 79 2.44 0.56 -4.38
CA ALA A 79 2.65 -0.85 -4.68
C ALA A 79 2.86 -1.11 -6.18
N ALA A 80 2.10 -0.44 -7.04
CA ALA A 80 2.26 -0.53 -8.49
C ALA A 80 3.62 0.00 -8.96
N ASP A 81 4.11 1.09 -8.35
CA ASP A 81 5.46 1.61 -8.60
C ASP A 81 6.54 0.57 -8.24
N LYS A 82 6.45 -0.04 -7.06
CA LYS A 82 7.43 -1.07 -6.62
C LYS A 82 7.37 -2.38 -7.39
N MET A 83 6.20 -2.76 -7.89
CA MET A 83 6.09 -3.89 -8.79
C MET A 83 6.76 -3.62 -10.14
N LYS A 84 6.68 -2.38 -10.67
CA LYS A 84 7.40 -2.01 -11.89
C LYS A 84 8.91 -2.10 -11.71
N ASP A 85 9.43 -1.62 -10.58
CA ASP A 85 10.85 -1.72 -10.24
C ASP A 85 11.33 -3.19 -10.26
N VAL A 86 10.61 -4.09 -9.58
CA VAL A 86 10.94 -5.53 -9.57
C VAL A 86 10.84 -6.17 -10.95
N MET A 87 9.82 -5.83 -11.73
CA MET A 87 9.69 -6.34 -13.10
C MET A 87 10.83 -5.86 -14.00
N GLY A 88 11.30 -4.61 -13.81
CA GLY A 88 12.49 -4.06 -14.47
C GLY A 88 13.77 -4.82 -14.13
N GLU A 89 14.02 -5.06 -12.84
CA GLU A 89 15.20 -5.82 -12.38
C GLU A 89 15.23 -7.27 -12.91
N LEU A 90 14.07 -7.87 -13.11
CA LEU A 90 13.94 -9.22 -13.66
C LEU A 90 14.00 -9.27 -15.20
N GLY A 91 14.08 -8.11 -15.88
CA GLY A 91 13.97 -8.03 -17.34
C GLY A 91 12.61 -8.48 -17.88
N LEU A 92 11.58 -8.41 -17.03
CA LEU A 92 10.20 -8.79 -17.30
C LEU A 92 9.30 -7.58 -17.59
N SER A 93 9.76 -6.36 -17.29
CA SER A 93 9.23 -5.17 -17.94
C SER A 93 9.69 -5.25 -19.40
N GLY A 94 8.79 -5.59 -20.31
CA GLY A 94 9.14 -5.87 -21.70
C GLY A 94 9.79 -4.68 -22.42
N SER A 95 10.26 -4.98 -23.63
CA SER A 95 10.12 -4.08 -24.77
C SER A 95 8.72 -3.44 -24.83
#